data_AF-A0A940PX33-F1
#
_entry.id   AF-A0A940PX33-F1
#
_cell.length_a   1.000
_cell.length_b   1.000
_cell.length_c   1.000
_cell.angle_alpha   90.00
_cell.angle_beta   90.00
_cell.angle_gamma   90.00
#
_symmetry.space_group_name_H-M   'P 1'
#
loop_
_entity.id
_entity.type
_entity.pdbx_description
1 polymer ?
#
loop_
_entity_poly.entity_id
_entity_poly.type
_entity_poly.pdbx_seq_one_letter_code
_entity_poly.pdbx_strand_id
1 'polypeptide(L)' 'YEEMESNQNSRQMDMLRRRIAKLGQFDRAIILLWLENMSYEEIAAIMGITVKNVSVRLYRIKEELKNMSNE' A
#
# COMPACT_ATOMS: atom_id res chain seq x y z
N TYR A 1 -2.75 18.15 24.24
CA TYR A 1 -2.89 18.26 22.78
C TYR A 1 -2.08 17.18 22.07
N GLU A 2 -0.80 17.01 22.39
CA GLU A 2 0.05 15.95 21.81
C GLU A 2 -0.48 14.51 21.97
N GLU A 3 -1.12 14.18 23.10
CA GLU A 3 -1.73 12.84 23.32
C GLU A 3 -2.94 12.53 22.43
N MET A 4 -3.72 13.55 22.02
CA MET A 4 -4.87 13.31 21.13
C MET A 4 -4.40 13.08 19.68
N GLU A 5 -3.36 13.80 19.26
CA GLU A 5 -2.79 13.70 17.92
C GLU A 5 -2.08 12.35 17.70
N SER A 6 -1.35 11.86 18.71
CA SER A 6 -0.72 10.52 18.66
C SER A 6 -1.75 9.39 18.57
N ASN A 7 -2.89 9.51 19.28
CA ASN A 7 -3.97 8.52 19.23
C ASN A 7 -4.64 8.48 17.84
N GLN A 8 -4.85 9.65 17.22
CA GLN A 8 -5.40 9.74 15.86
C GLN A 8 -4.46 9.10 14.84
N ASN A 9 -3.16 9.35 14.92
CA ASN A 9 -2.16 8.75 14.03
C ASN A 9 -2.11 7.22 14.17
N SER A 10 -2.17 6.69 15.40
CA SER A 10 -2.23 5.24 15.64
C SER A 10 -3.47 4.61 15.01
N ARG A 11 -4.65 5.24 15.15
CA ARG A 11 -5.90 4.74 14.57
C ARG A 11 -5.87 4.72 13.05
N GLN A 12 -5.33 5.77 12.43
CA GLN A 12 -5.18 5.84 10.97
C GLN A 12 -4.21 4.77 10.46
N MET A 13 -3.10 4.56 11.16
CA MET A 13 -2.14 3.50 10.84
C MET A 13 -2.79 2.10 10.94
N ASP A 14 -3.57 1.84 11.99
CA ASP A 14 -4.26 0.56 12.14
C ASP A 14 -5.32 0.34 11.05
N MET A 15 -6.05 1.39 10.67
CA MET A 15 -7.00 1.34 9.56
C MET A 15 -6.30 1.02 8.24
N LEU A 16 -5.16 1.68 7.95
CA LEU A 16 -4.37 1.41 6.76
C LEU A 16 -3.88 -0.04 6.73
N ARG A 17 -3.32 -0.54 7.84
CA ARG A 17 -2.86 -1.94 7.97
C ARG A 17 -3.99 -2.93 7.70
N ARG A 18 -5.19 -2.68 8.23
CA ARG A 18 -6.38 -3.51 7.97
C ARG A 18 -6.79 -3.49 6.50
N ARG A 19 -6.74 -2.34 5.82
CA ARG A 19 -7.06 -2.23 4.39
C ARG A 19 -6.03 -2.94 3.52
N ILE A 20 -4.74 -2.78 3.82
CA ILE A 20 -3.66 -3.51 3.13
C ILE A 20 -3.84 -5.03 3.29
N ALA A 21 -4.32 -5.50 4.44
CA ALA A 21 -4.60 -6.92 4.66
C ALA A 21 -5.77 -7.46 3.82
N LYS A 22 -6.71 -6.59 3.38
CA LYS A 22 -7.82 -6.96 2.48
C LYS A 22 -7.40 -7.06 1.00
N LEU A 23 -6.25 -6.51 0.63
CA LEU A 23 -5.73 -6.62 -0.74
C LEU A 23 -5.42 -8.09 -1.09
N GLY A 24 -5.58 -8.42 -2.37
CA GLY A 24 -5.11 -9.69 -2.92
C GLY A 24 -3.61 -9.89 -2.67
N GLN A 25 -3.16 -11.15 -2.52
CA GLN A 25 -1.78 -11.47 -2.12
C GLN A 25 -0.73 -10.81 -3.03
N PHE A 26 -0.97 -10.77 -4.33
CA PHE A 26 -0.06 -10.19 -5.31
C PHE A 26 0.05 -8.67 -5.16
N ASP A 27 -1.08 -7.99 -5.06
CA ASP A 27 -1.15 -6.54 -4.92
C ASP A 27 -0.63 -6.08 -3.55
N ARG A 28 -0.88 -6.88 -2.50
CA ARG A 28 -0.28 -6.69 -1.18
C ARG A 28 1.24 -6.77 -1.22
N ALA A 29 1.81 -7.73 -1.94
CA ALA A 29 3.27 -7.84 -2.07
C ALA A 29 3.86 -6.58 -2.73
N ILE A 30 3.25 -6.11 -3.83
CA ILE A 30 3.71 -4.92 -4.56
C ILE A 30 3.70 -3.67 -3.65
N ILE A 31 2.62 -3.42 -2.91
CA ILE A 31 2.56 -2.22 -2.06
C ILE A 31 3.52 -2.31 -0.87
N LEU A 32 3.72 -3.50 -0.30
CA LEU A 32 4.68 -3.69 0.79
C LEU A 32 6.12 -3.41 0.32
N LEU A 33 6.53 -3.96 -0.83
CA LEU A 33 7.87 -3.69 -1.37
C LEU A 33 8.05 -2.19 -1.69
N TRP A 34 7.01 -1.53 -2.19
CA TRP A 34 7.06 -0.07 -2.40
C TRP A 34 7.19 0.72 -1.09
N LEU A 35 6.53 0.28 -0.01
CA LEU A 35 6.66 0.89 1.33
C LEU A 35 8.06 0.69 1.94
N GLU A 36 8.77 -0.37 1.56
CA GLU A 36 10.19 -0.60 1.88
C GLU A 36 11.14 0.25 1.00
N ASN A 37 10.62 1.26 0.28
CA ASN A 37 11.35 2.17 -0.61
C ASN A 37 12.06 1.49 -1.80
N MET A 38 11.59 0.31 -2.22
CA MET A 38 12.12 -0.34 -3.42
C MET A 38 11.70 0.41 -4.68
N SER A 39 12.61 0.47 -5.66
CA SER A 39 12.35 1.03 -6.99
C SER A 39 11.38 0.17 -7.80
N TYR A 40 10.76 0.74 -8.83
CA TYR A 40 9.82 -0.02 -9.66
C TYR A 40 10.53 -1.12 -10.45
N GLU A 41 11.80 -0.91 -10.79
CA GLU A 41 12.70 -1.87 -11.42
C GLU A 41 12.99 -3.07 -10.51
N GLU A 42 13.30 -2.83 -9.23
CA GLU A 42 13.54 -3.90 -8.26
C GLU A 42 12.25 -4.69 -7.97
N ILE A 43 11.12 -3.99 -7.80
CA ILE A 43 9.82 -4.64 -7.62
C ILE A 43 9.47 -5.47 -8.85
N ALA A 44 9.69 -4.95 -10.06
CA ALA A 44 9.44 -5.67 -11.31
C ALA A 44 10.28 -6.95 -11.39
N ALA A 45 11.57 -6.87 -11.03
CA ALA A 45 12.48 -8.01 -11.02
C ALA A 45 12.05 -9.10 -10.01
N ILE A 46 11.67 -8.71 -8.79
CA ILE A 46 11.20 -9.65 -7.75
C ILE A 46 9.87 -10.29 -8.13
N MET A 47 8.93 -9.49 -8.66
CA MET A 47 7.57 -9.94 -8.96
C MET A 47 7.46 -10.66 -10.30
N GLY A 48 8.52 -10.66 -11.13
CA GLY A 48 8.52 -11.29 -12.45
C GLY A 48 7.57 -10.63 -13.45
N ILE A 49 7.32 -9.32 -13.31
CA ILE A 49 6.46 -8.53 -14.20
C ILE A 49 7.21 -7.31 -14.75
N THR A 50 6.64 -6.61 -15.72
CA THR A 50 7.27 -5.40 -16.26
C THR A 50 7.13 -4.20 -15.33
N VAL A 51 8.07 -3.26 -15.38
CA VAL A 51 8.02 -1.97 -14.66
C VAL A 51 6.71 -1.22 -14.96
N LYS A 52 6.23 -1.26 -16.21
CA LYS A 52 4.93 -0.69 -16.59
C LYS A 52 3.75 -1.35 -15.88
N ASN A 53 3.80 -2.67 -15.64
CA ASN A 53 2.77 -3.38 -14.91
C ASN A 53 2.80 -2.99 -13.42
N VAL A 54 3.99 -2.86 -12.82
CA VAL A 54 4.19 -2.35 -11.45
C VAL A 54 3.58 -0.96 -11.29
N SER A 55 3.88 -0.02 -12.18
CA SER A 55 3.38 1.36 -12.06
C SER A 55 1.86 1.44 -12.14
N VAL A 56 1.24 0.73 -13.09
CA VAL A 56 -0.22 0.68 -13.24
C VAL A 56 -0.88 -0.02 -12.05
N ARG A 57 -0.30 -1.12 -11.55
CA ARG A 57 -0.81 -1.81 -10.36
C ARG A 57 -0.70 -0.97 -9.11
N LEU A 58 0.44 -0.35 -8.84
CA LEU A 58 0.61 0.56 -7.71
C LEU A 58 -0.41 1.70 -7.72
N TYR A 59 -0.69 2.26 -8.89
CA TYR A 59 -1.76 3.26 -9.03
C TYR A 59 -3.11 2.68 -8.60
N ARG A 60 -3.51 1.52 -9.14
CA ARG A 60 -4.79 0.88 -8.81
C ARG A 60 -4.90 0.50 -7.34
N ILE A 61 -3.83 -0.02 -6.74
CA ILE A 61 -3.79 -0.37 -5.31
C ILE A 61 -4.00 0.87 -4.45
N LYS A 62 -3.34 1.99 -4.78
CA LYS A 62 -3.52 3.25 -4.05
C LYS A 62 -4.96 3.76 -4.16
N GLU A 63 -5.58 3.65 -5.34
CA GLU A 63 -6.99 4.03 -5.53
C GLU A 63 -7.93 3.09 -4.75
N GLU A 64 -7.67 1.79 -4.75
CA GLU A 64 -8.45 0.81 -3.98
C GLU A 64 -8.38 1.10 -2.47
N LEU A 65 -7.18 1.36 -1.93
CA LEU A 65 -7.00 1.71 -0.52
C LEU A 65 -7.70 3.02 -0.14
N LYS A 66 -7.75 4.00 -1.05
CA LYS A 66 -8.52 5.24 -0.86
C LYS A 66 -10.02 4.99 -0.87
N ASN A 67 -10.51 4.15 -1.78
CA ASN A 67 -11.93 3.83 -1.87
C ASN A 67 -12.42 3.07 -0.63
N MET A 68 -11.60 2.18 -0.08
CA MET A 68 -11.83 1.54 1.23
C MET A 68 -11.79 2.52 2.41
N SER A 69 -11.37 3.77 2.20
CA SER A 69 -11.42 4.82 3.22
C SER A 69 -12.75 5.54 3.32
N ASN A 70 -13.61 5.36 2.32
CA ASN A 70 -14.93 5.96 2.26
C ASN A 70 -16.04 4.99 2.74
N GLU A 71 -15.65 3.81 3.23
CA GLU A 71 -16.48 2.86 3.97
C GLU A 71 -16.18 2.96 5.48
#